data_AF-A0A961MWT0-F1
#
_entry.id   AF-A0A961MWT0-F1
#
_cell.length_a   1.000
_cell.length_b   1.000
_cell.length_c   1.000
_cell.angle_alpha   90.00
_cell.angle_beta   90.00
_cell.angle_gamma   90.00
#
_symmetry.space_group_name_H-M   'P 1'
#
loop_
_entity.id
_entity.type
_entity.pdbx_description
1 polymer ?
#
loop_
_entity_poly.entity_id
_entity_poly.type
_entity_poly.pdbx_seq_one_letter_code
_entity_poly.pdbx_strand_id
1 'polypeptide(L)'
;MLWNSATTCSGEGSVPGRRAILTGGLALAAAAGLPRRTHADAAPVLVIGAGIAGLAAARELRRAGQPVMVIEARARLGGRLQTSRLWPDRPVDLGASWIHGLHGNPVAALAREAGMSRTVFFEQFKRVTAATPVQYQKRLRLLEAQRLMVE
;
A
#
# COMPACT_ATOMS: atom_id res chain seq x y z
N MET A 1 27.78 -12.95 -17.16
CA MET A 1 27.50 -13.70 -15.92
C MET A 1 26.00 -13.97 -15.88
N LEU A 2 25.64 -15.15 -16.37
CA LEU A 2 24.30 -15.71 -16.32
C LEU A 2 24.15 -16.42 -14.97
N TRP A 3 23.07 -16.19 -14.24
CA TRP A 3 22.52 -17.23 -13.38
C TRP A 3 21.00 -17.17 -13.44
N ASN A 4 20.46 -18.21 -14.03
CA ASN A 4 19.06 -18.53 -14.17
C ASN A 4 18.64 -19.45 -13.01
N SER A 5 17.33 -19.67 -12.88
CA SER A 5 16.67 -20.90 -12.37
C SER A 5 16.01 -20.83 -10.99
N ALA A 6 14.71 -21.11 -11.06
CA ALA A 6 13.82 -21.50 -9.99
C ALA A 6 14.33 -22.71 -9.19
N THR A 7 13.96 -22.77 -7.90
CA THR A 7 13.85 -24.02 -7.15
C THR A 7 12.74 -23.86 -6.11
N THR A 8 11.58 -24.45 -6.41
CA THR A 8 10.60 -24.88 -5.40
C THR A 8 11.15 -26.10 -4.68
N CYS A 9 11.11 -26.13 -3.35
CA CYS A 9 11.03 -27.38 -2.60
C CYS A 9 10.37 -27.14 -1.23
N SER A 10 9.30 -27.88 -1.03
CA SER A 10 8.54 -28.17 0.17
C SER A 10 9.35 -29.00 1.19
N GLY A 11 8.94 -28.96 2.46
CA GLY A 11 9.42 -29.83 3.56
C GLY A 11 9.58 -29.03 4.86
N GLU A 12 8.56 -28.99 5.73
CA GLU A 12 8.35 -29.91 6.86
C GLU A 12 9.53 -29.98 7.85
N GLY A 13 9.36 -29.32 9.00
CA GLY A 13 10.21 -29.42 10.18
C GLY A 13 9.35 -29.60 11.42
N SER A 14 9.15 -30.86 11.79
CA SER A 14 8.43 -31.34 12.98
C SER A 14 9.19 -31.05 14.28
N VAL A 15 8.47 -30.64 15.34
CA VAL A 15 8.93 -30.81 16.72
C VAL A 15 7.88 -31.64 17.47
N PRO A 16 8.17 -32.89 17.87
CA PRO A 16 7.22 -33.73 18.58
C PRO A 16 7.40 -33.69 20.10
N GLY A 17 6.28 -33.81 20.81
CA GLY A 17 6.21 -34.67 22.00
C GLY A 17 5.71 -34.02 23.28
N ARG A 18 4.44 -34.23 23.62
CA ARG A 18 4.01 -34.50 25.01
C ARG A 18 3.03 -35.66 25.01
N ARG A 19 3.57 -36.81 25.41
CA ARG A 19 2.96 -38.10 25.76
C ARG A 19 1.42 -38.14 25.78
N ALA A 20 0.89 -38.99 24.91
CA ALA A 20 -0.44 -39.56 24.99
C ALA A 20 -0.64 -40.30 26.33
N ILE A 21 -1.77 -40.04 26.99
CA ILE A 21 -2.39 -40.98 27.92
C ILE A 21 -3.68 -41.43 27.26
N LEU A 22 -3.66 -42.67 26.76
CA LEU A 22 -4.83 -43.44 26.35
C LEU A 22 -5.48 -44.01 27.61
N THR A 23 -6.66 -43.52 27.97
CA THR A 23 -7.59 -44.26 28.83
C THR A 23 -8.99 -44.13 28.22
N GLY A 24 -9.67 -45.27 28.11
CA GLY A 24 -10.82 -45.48 27.24
C GLY A 24 -12.01 -44.55 27.50
N GLY A 25 -12.56 -44.06 26.40
CA GLY A 25 -13.86 -43.41 26.32
C GLY A 25 -14.22 -43.29 24.85
N LEU A 26 -15.26 -43.99 24.41
CA LEU A 26 -15.79 -43.90 23.06
C LEU A 26 -16.36 -42.49 22.83
N ALA A 27 -15.52 -41.53 22.44
CA ALA A 27 -15.97 -40.22 21.98
C ALA A 27 -16.24 -40.29 20.47
N LEU A 28 -17.40 -40.85 20.12
CA LEU A 28 -17.98 -40.67 18.79
C LEU A 28 -18.53 -39.23 18.73
N ALA A 29 -17.70 -38.26 18.36
CA ALA A 29 -18.11 -36.86 18.19
C ALA A 29 -17.69 -36.33 16.81
N ALA A 30 -18.49 -36.71 15.81
CA ALA A 30 -18.89 -35.91 14.66
C ALA A 30 -17.93 -34.82 14.13
N ALA A 31 -16.78 -35.21 13.57
CA ALA A 31 -16.04 -34.30 12.65
C ALA A 31 -16.74 -34.16 11.27
N ALA A 32 -17.81 -34.91 11.02
CA ALA A 32 -18.58 -34.92 9.77
C ALA A 32 -19.74 -33.88 9.72
N GLY A 33 -19.85 -33.02 10.74
CA GLY A 33 -21.00 -32.11 10.90
C GLY A 33 -20.68 -30.63 11.06
N LEU A 34 -19.41 -30.22 10.99
CA LEU A 34 -19.12 -28.79 10.99
C LEU A 34 -19.59 -28.21 9.65
N PRO A 35 -20.56 -27.28 9.63
CA PRO A 35 -21.01 -26.68 8.40
C PRO A 35 -19.80 -26.04 7.75
N ARG A 36 -19.45 -26.55 6.56
CA ARG A 36 -18.42 -25.96 5.72
C ARG A 36 -19.01 -24.62 5.28
N ARG A 37 -18.69 -23.55 6.02
CA ARG A 37 -19.22 -22.21 5.76
C ARG A 37 -19.01 -21.90 4.29
N THR A 38 -20.09 -21.95 3.53
CA THR A 38 -20.11 -21.48 2.15
C THR A 38 -19.91 -19.97 2.18
N HIS A 39 -19.34 -19.39 1.12
CA HIS A 39 -19.14 -17.94 1.03
C HIS A 39 -20.42 -17.13 1.33
N ALA A 40 -21.59 -17.70 1.04
CA ALA A 40 -22.90 -17.12 1.32
C ALA A 40 -23.26 -17.01 2.82
N ASP A 41 -22.56 -17.75 3.69
CA ASP A 41 -22.81 -17.84 5.14
C ASP A 41 -21.62 -17.28 5.96
N ALA A 42 -20.64 -16.69 5.27
CA ALA A 42 -19.50 -16.04 5.90
C ALA A 42 -19.92 -14.65 6.40
N ALA A 43 -19.77 -14.41 7.71
CA ALA A 43 -19.95 -13.09 8.27
C ALA A 43 -19.07 -12.07 7.51
N PRO A 44 -19.61 -10.89 7.15
CA PRO A 44 -18.86 -9.90 6.39
C PRO A 44 -17.61 -9.46 7.15
N VAL A 45 -16.50 -9.29 6.42
CA VAL A 45 -15.27 -8.75 6.99
C VAL A 45 -15.47 -7.26 7.24
N LEU A 46 -15.27 -6.84 8.49
CA LEU A 46 -15.34 -5.44 8.88
C LEU A 46 -13.95 -4.81 8.82
N VAL A 47 -13.81 -3.77 8.00
CA VAL A 47 -12.58 -2.96 7.90
C VAL A 47 -12.82 -1.63 8.61
N ILE A 48 -12.00 -1.33 9.62
CA ILE A 48 -12.07 -0.07 10.38
C ILE A 48 -11.06 0.93 9.81
N GLY A 49 -11.57 2.04 9.31
CA GLY A 49 -10.83 3.14 8.69
C GLY A 49 -10.82 3.07 7.16
N ALA A 50 -11.33 4.11 6.50
CA ALA A 50 -11.31 4.28 5.05
C ALA A 50 -10.12 5.12 4.56
N GLY A 51 -8.94 4.88 5.16
CA GLY A 51 -7.66 5.35 4.64
C GLY A 51 -7.15 4.46 3.50
N ILE A 52 -5.99 4.81 2.92
CA ILE A 52 -5.39 4.06 1.80
C ILE A 52 -5.21 2.56 2.11
N ALA A 53 -4.80 2.22 3.33
CA ALA A 53 -4.60 0.83 3.76
C ALA A 53 -5.93 0.06 3.88
N GLY A 54 -6.94 0.65 4.53
CA GLY A 54 -8.25 0.01 4.69
C GLY A 54 -8.98 -0.16 3.36
N LEU A 55 -8.93 0.86 2.49
CA LEU A 55 -9.49 0.77 1.13
C LEU A 55 -8.75 -0.26 0.26
N ALA A 56 -7.42 -0.35 0.38
CA ALA A 56 -6.65 -1.39 -0.30
C ALA A 56 -7.04 -2.79 0.19
N ALA A 57 -7.11 -3.00 1.51
CA ALA A 57 -7.54 -4.27 2.09
C ALA A 57 -8.96 -4.65 1.65
N ALA A 58 -9.91 -3.71 1.71
CA ALA A 58 -11.28 -3.92 1.27
C ALA A 58 -11.36 -4.28 -0.22
N ARG A 59 -10.52 -3.66 -1.07
CA ARG A 59 -10.45 -3.99 -2.50
C ARG A 59 -9.96 -5.42 -2.72
N GLU A 60 -8.90 -5.83 -2.05
CA GLU A 60 -8.36 -7.19 -2.21
C GLU A 60 -9.31 -8.26 -1.64
N LEU A 61 -9.95 -8.01 -0.50
CA LEU A 61 -10.99 -8.89 0.06
C LEU A 61 -12.19 -9.04 -0.89
N ARG A 62 -12.66 -7.93 -1.47
CA ARG A 62 -13.74 -7.97 -2.47
C ARG A 62 -13.35 -8.74 -3.73
N ARG A 63 -12.10 -8.59 -4.21
CA ARG A 63 -11.58 -9.37 -5.34
C ARG A 63 -11.53 -10.87 -5.04
N ALA A 64 -11.29 -11.23 -3.79
CA ALA A 64 -11.37 -12.61 -3.30
C ALA A 64 -12.82 -13.11 -3.06
N GLY A 65 -13.84 -12.34 -3.48
CA GLY A 65 -15.25 -12.70 -3.34
C GLY A 65 -15.80 -12.56 -1.91
N GLN A 66 -15.05 -11.97 -0.99
CA GLN A 66 -15.50 -11.83 0.40
C GLN A 66 -16.48 -10.66 0.53
N PRO A 67 -17.58 -10.82 1.29
CA PRO A 67 -18.42 -9.69 1.67
C PRO A 67 -17.65 -8.79 2.64
N VAL A 68 -17.60 -7.48 2.37
CA VAL A 68 -16.81 -6.50 3.13
C VAL A 68 -17.64 -5.27 3.46
N MET A 69 -17.54 -4.81 4.71
CA MET A 69 -18.05 -3.52 5.16
C MET A 69 -16.89 -2.65 5.64
N VAL A 70 -16.86 -1.38 5.23
CA VAL A 70 -15.84 -0.42 5.67
C VAL A 70 -16.51 0.64 6.52
N ILE A 71 -15.98 0.88 7.72
CA ILE A 71 -16.45 1.95 8.62
C ILE A 71 -15.35 3.00 8.75
N GLU A 72 -15.72 4.27 8.61
CA GLU A 72 -14.81 5.41 8.79
C GLU A 72 -15.38 6.34 9.85
N ALA A 73 -14.51 6.83 10.74
CA ALA A 73 -14.91 7.71 11.84
C ALA A 73 -15.19 9.14 11.37
N ARG A 74 -14.57 9.57 10.26
CA ARG A 74 -14.71 10.91 9.70
C ARG A 74 -15.81 10.97 8.65
N ALA A 75 -16.33 12.17 8.40
CA ALA A 75 -17.23 12.45 7.28
C ALA A 75 -16.56 12.41 5.88
N ARG A 76 -15.30 11.95 5.80
CA ARG A 76 -14.53 11.86 4.55
C ARG A 76 -13.67 10.60 4.52
N LEU A 77 -13.49 10.07 3.33
CA LEU A 77 -12.54 9.00 3.06
C LEU A 77 -11.10 9.54 2.94
N GLY A 78 -10.14 8.64 2.75
CA GLY A 78 -8.74 8.94 2.45
C GLY A 78 -7.83 8.95 3.67
N GLY A 79 -8.37 9.11 4.89
CA GLY A 79 -7.59 9.14 6.12
C GLY A 79 -6.57 10.28 6.11
N ARG A 80 -5.28 9.95 6.09
CA ARG A 80 -4.18 10.92 5.98
C ARG A 80 -4.05 11.56 4.60
N LEU A 81 -4.68 11.00 3.57
CA LEU A 81 -4.80 11.63 2.26
C LEU A 81 -5.92 12.66 2.34
N GLN A 82 -5.58 13.95 2.24
CA GLN A 82 -6.54 15.04 2.32
C GLN A 82 -6.15 16.11 1.31
N THR A 83 -7.07 16.44 0.42
CA THR A 83 -6.95 17.55 -0.52
C THR A 83 -7.87 18.67 -0.09
N SER A 84 -7.32 19.83 0.22
CA SER A 84 -8.07 21.07 0.37
C SER A 84 -8.52 21.55 -1.01
N ARG A 85 -9.80 21.92 -1.11
CA ARG A 85 -10.40 22.51 -2.33
C ARG A 85 -10.91 23.92 -2.07
N LEU A 86 -10.33 24.60 -1.07
CA LEU A 86 -10.71 25.97 -0.73
C LEU A 86 -10.55 26.92 -1.93
N TRP A 87 -9.52 26.69 -2.75
CA TRP A 87 -9.32 27.38 -4.03
C TRP A 87 -9.82 26.48 -5.17
N PRO A 88 -10.90 26.86 -5.87
CA PRO A 88 -11.54 26.00 -6.87
C PRO A 88 -10.61 25.56 -8.01
N ASP A 89 -9.70 26.44 -8.41
CA ASP A 89 -8.72 26.23 -9.49
C ASP A 89 -7.41 25.57 -9.00
N ARG A 90 -7.21 25.46 -7.68
CA ARG A 90 -5.94 25.02 -7.07
C ARG A 90 -6.19 24.10 -5.87
N PRO A 91 -6.54 22.82 -6.12
CA PRO A 91 -6.56 21.83 -5.06
C PRO A 91 -5.16 21.69 -4.44
N VAL A 92 -5.08 21.68 -3.12
CA VAL A 92 -3.82 21.56 -2.36
C VAL A 92 -3.88 20.32 -1.48
N ASP A 93 -2.95 19.40 -1.67
CA ASP A 93 -2.81 18.24 -0.79
C ASP A 93 -2.19 18.65 0.55
N LEU A 94 -2.96 18.47 1.62
CA LEU A 94 -2.55 18.68 3.02
C LEU A 94 -1.92 17.43 3.65
N GLY A 95 -1.91 16.32 2.90
CA GLY A 95 -1.43 15.02 3.32
C GLY A 95 -0.28 14.52 2.46
N ALA A 96 -0.40 13.31 1.91
CA ALA A 96 0.60 12.80 0.99
C ALA A 96 0.48 13.49 -0.38
N SER A 97 1.47 14.32 -0.71
CA SER A 97 1.51 15.10 -1.96
C SER A 97 2.56 14.57 -2.95
N TRP A 98 3.25 13.48 -2.62
CA TRP A 98 4.40 12.99 -3.39
C TRP A 98 4.46 11.45 -3.43
N ILE A 99 4.82 10.91 -4.59
CA ILE A 99 5.09 9.48 -4.78
C ILE A 99 6.60 9.29 -4.88
N HIS A 100 7.20 8.69 -3.86
CA HIS A 100 8.63 8.41 -3.86
C HIS A 100 8.94 7.10 -4.61
N GLY A 101 9.78 7.20 -5.65
CA GLY A 101 10.18 6.06 -6.46
C GLY A 101 9.05 5.56 -7.37
N LEU A 102 9.31 5.49 -8.67
CA LEU A 102 8.30 5.11 -9.67
C LEU A 102 8.42 3.65 -10.12
N HIS A 103 9.54 3.00 -9.82
CA HIS A 103 9.81 1.61 -10.19
C HIS A 103 9.46 0.68 -9.03
N GLY A 104 8.66 -0.36 -9.30
CA GLY A 104 8.17 -1.29 -8.28
C GLY A 104 7.18 -0.69 -7.26
N ASN A 105 6.82 0.59 -7.40
CA ASN A 105 5.91 1.25 -6.46
C ASN A 105 4.44 1.01 -6.86
N PRO A 106 3.63 0.35 -6.02
CA PRO A 106 2.22 0.09 -6.32
C PRO A 106 1.40 1.37 -6.46
N VAL A 107 1.76 2.45 -5.75
CA VAL A 107 1.08 3.75 -5.86
C VAL A 107 1.33 4.39 -7.22
N ALA A 108 2.51 4.18 -7.83
CA ALA A 108 2.80 4.69 -9.17
C ALA A 108 1.98 3.98 -10.27
N ALA A 109 1.65 2.70 -10.08
CA ALA A 109 0.73 1.98 -10.96
C ALA A 109 -0.70 2.50 -10.82
N LEU A 110 -1.18 2.67 -9.57
CA LEU A 110 -2.49 3.22 -9.28
C LEU A 110 -2.66 4.66 -9.79
N ALA A 111 -1.64 5.50 -9.68
CA ALA A 111 -1.65 6.85 -10.22
C ALA A 111 -1.86 6.85 -11.75
N ARG A 112 -1.20 5.92 -12.46
CA ARG A 112 -1.34 5.76 -13.90
C ARG A 112 -2.73 5.28 -14.30
N GLU A 113 -3.27 4.30 -13.57
CA GLU A 113 -4.63 3.80 -13.76
C GLU A 113 -5.67 4.90 -13.51
N ALA A 114 -5.45 5.75 -12.51
CA ALA A 114 -6.30 6.89 -12.19
C ALA A 114 -6.11 8.09 -13.16
N GLY A 115 -5.32 7.95 -14.22
CA GLY A 115 -5.06 9.03 -15.18
C GLY A 115 -4.28 10.21 -14.59
N MET A 116 -3.63 10.05 -13.43
CA MET A 116 -2.79 11.09 -12.87
C MET A 116 -1.51 11.21 -13.70
N SER A 117 -1.27 12.43 -14.22
CA SER A 117 -0.05 12.70 -14.96
C SER A 117 1.16 12.48 -14.05
N ARG A 118 2.18 11.78 -14.56
CA ARG A 118 3.51 11.81 -13.95
C ARG A 118 3.89 13.28 -13.83
N THR A 119 4.49 13.72 -12.73
CA THR A 119 5.05 15.07 -12.67
C THR A 119 6.25 15.13 -13.63
N VAL A 120 5.97 15.24 -14.94
CA VAL A 120 6.94 15.22 -16.03
C VAL A 120 7.98 16.29 -15.77
N PHE A 121 7.53 17.45 -15.27
CA PHE A 121 8.41 18.52 -14.85
C PHE A 121 9.48 18.07 -13.84
N PHE A 122 9.13 17.44 -12.73
CA PHE A 122 10.14 17.07 -11.72
C PHE A 122 11.14 16.06 -12.26
N GLU A 123 10.66 15.01 -12.92
CA GLU A 123 11.52 13.95 -13.45
C GLU A 123 12.41 14.47 -14.60
N GLN A 124 11.83 15.24 -15.52
CA GLN A 124 12.58 15.83 -16.63
C GLN A 124 13.55 16.90 -16.15
N PHE A 125 13.15 17.73 -15.18
CA PHE A 125 14.01 18.71 -14.54
C PHE A 125 15.19 18.02 -13.86
N LYS A 126 14.95 16.97 -13.08
CA LYS A 126 16.00 16.20 -12.43
C LYS A 126 16.90 15.51 -13.45
N ARG A 127 16.35 14.98 -14.54
CA ARG A 127 17.12 14.38 -15.64
C ARG A 127 18.04 15.39 -16.33
N VAL A 128 17.56 16.61 -16.57
CA VAL A 128 18.31 17.66 -17.29
C VAL A 128 19.32 18.35 -16.37
N THR A 129 18.96 18.61 -15.11
CA THR A 129 19.79 19.41 -14.19
C THR A 129 20.63 18.56 -13.22
N ALA A 130 20.43 17.24 -13.22
CA ALA A 130 20.96 16.31 -12.20
C ALA A 130 20.57 16.67 -10.74
N ALA A 131 19.66 17.62 -10.53
CA ALA A 131 19.25 18.13 -9.23
C ALA A 131 17.72 18.25 -9.14
N THR A 132 17.16 18.17 -7.94
CA THR A 132 15.74 18.50 -7.76
C THR A 132 15.53 20.02 -7.92
N PRO A 133 14.33 20.51 -8.27
CA PRO A 133 14.06 21.95 -8.40
C PRO A 133 14.51 22.78 -7.19
N VAL A 134 14.30 22.25 -5.98
CA VAL A 134 14.72 22.92 -4.73
C VAL A 134 16.25 22.93 -4.59
N GLN A 135 16.94 21.83 -4.91
CA GLN A 135 18.40 21.78 -4.90
C GLN A 135 19.00 22.74 -5.92
N TYR A 136 18.43 22.81 -7.12
CA TYR A 136 18.85 23.72 -8.17
C TYR A 136 18.67 25.18 -7.74
N GLN A 137 17.53 25.54 -7.15
CA GLN A 137 17.31 26.90 -6.64
C GLN A 137 18.30 27.27 -5.53
N LYS A 138 18.64 26.33 -4.64
CA LYS A 138 19.69 26.56 -3.63
C LYS A 138 21.05 26.78 -4.27
N ARG A 139 21.40 25.97 -5.29
CA ARG A 139 22.66 26.12 -6.04
C ARG A 139 22.74 27.49 -6.73
N LEU A 140 21.66 27.94 -7.36
CA LEU A 140 21.62 29.27 -7.99
C LEU A 140 21.84 30.38 -6.97
N ARG A 141 21.17 30.31 -5.81
CA ARG A 141 21.38 31.29 -4.72
C ARG A 141 22.83 31.32 -4.23
N LEU A 142 23.48 30.16 -4.14
CA LEU A 142 24.89 30.10 -3.75
C LEU A 142 25.82 30.69 -4.82
N LEU A 143 25.57 30.40 -6.10
CA LEU A 143 26.35 30.97 -7.20
C LEU A 143 26.21 32.49 -7.26
N GLU A 144 25.00 33.00 -7.05
CA GLU A 144 24.73 34.43 -7.02
C GLU A 144 25.40 35.09 -5.81
N ALA A 145 25.34 34.46 -4.62
CA ALA A 145 26.06 34.93 -3.45
C ALA A 145 27.60 34.96 -3.68
N GLN A 146 28.16 33.95 -4.34
CA GLN A 146 29.59 33.92 -4.68
C GLN A 146 29.96 35.04 -5.67
N ARG A 147 29.12 35.30 -6.67
CA ARG A 147 29.33 36.39 -7.62
C ARG A 147 29.38 37.75 -6.89
N LEU A 148 28.43 37.99 -6.00
CA LEU A 148 28.33 39.23 -5.23
C LEU A 148 29.49 39.43 -4.23
N MET A 149 30.25 38.39 -3.90
CA MET A 149 31.42 38.48 -3.01
C MET A 149 32.73 38.83 -3.75
N VAL A 150 32.74 38.74 -5.08
CA VAL A 150 33.93 38.99 -5.92
C VAL A 150 33.86 40.33 -6.65
N GLU A 151 32.68 40.95 -6.69
CA GLU A 151 32.44 42.34 -7.13
C GLU A 151 32.64 43.31 -5.95
#